data_AF-A0A7W3D4A0-F1
#
_entry.id   AF-A0A7W3D4A0-F1
#
_cell.length_a   1.000
_cell.length_b   1.000
_cell.length_c   1.000
_cell.angle_alpha   90.00
_cell.angle_beta   90.00
_cell.angle_gamma   90.00
#
_symmetry.space_group_name_H-M   'P 1'
#
loop_
_entity.id
_entity.type
_entity.pdbx_description
1 polymer ?
#
loop_
_entity_poly.entity_id
_entity_poly.type
_entity_poly.pdbx_seq_one_letter_code
_entity_poly.pdbx_strand_id
1 'polypeptide(L)'
;MSKRISVGIHTCVTAPAVGCSAREACPFDDSTLVRIYALHELYKLHQRGLTRGALIDYHTRYKLILLAHSQPEYRELGPFVAAIHEWQSLEAFFNEYRLRLTHLLFNNATRRNHTNVLMHVQGYFRNQLDLHQRQELTSIIDSYRREAQPLLAPLKLIKHYMAEHPNTWLSGQRYFELWPAILDLRGKN
;
A
#
# COMPACT_ATOMS: atom_id res chain seq x y z
N MET A 1 12.37 -25.75 67.27
CA MET A 1 13.73 -25.18 67.41
C MET A 1 14.36 -25.11 66.01
N SER A 2 13.98 -24.11 65.22
CA SER A 2 14.73 -22.87 64.97
C SER A 2 16.11 -23.09 64.33
N LYS A 3 16.16 -23.01 63.01
CA LYS A 3 17.32 -22.45 62.29
C LYS A 3 16.80 -21.37 61.34
N ARG A 4 16.89 -20.12 61.81
CA ARG A 4 16.96 -18.94 60.96
C ARG A 4 18.34 -18.93 60.32
N ILE A 5 18.42 -18.73 59.02
CA ILE A 5 19.55 -18.03 58.41
C ILE A 5 18.94 -16.98 57.50
N SER A 6 19.29 -15.72 57.77
CA SER A 6 18.91 -14.57 57.00
C SER A 6 20.16 -13.73 56.75
N VAL A 7 20.29 -13.30 55.50
CA VAL A 7 20.95 -12.09 54.96
C VAL A 7 22.48 -12.06 54.82
N GLY A 8 22.90 -11.60 53.63
CA GLY A 8 24.22 -11.06 53.29
C GLY A 8 24.55 -11.23 51.81
N ILE A 9 23.77 -10.66 50.88
CA ILE A 9 24.05 -9.43 50.08
C ILE A 9 25.54 -9.15 49.72
N HIS A 10 25.73 -8.92 48.41
CA HIS A 10 26.77 -8.16 47.71
C HIS A 10 28.07 -8.87 47.28
N THR A 11 28.04 -9.37 46.05
CA THR A 11 29.13 -9.12 45.09
C THR A 11 28.54 -8.65 43.76
N CYS A 12 28.89 -7.41 43.40
CA CYS A 12 28.73 -6.85 42.06
C CYS A 12 29.29 -7.81 41.01
N VAL A 13 28.43 -8.30 40.12
CA VAL A 13 28.84 -8.71 38.78
C VAL A 13 28.26 -7.68 37.83
N THR A 14 29.18 -6.87 37.30
CA THR A 14 28.97 -5.97 36.17
C THR A 14 28.46 -6.77 34.98
N ALA A 15 27.16 -6.72 34.72
CA ALA A 15 26.63 -7.03 33.40
C ALA A 15 26.84 -5.79 32.51
N PRO A 16 27.46 -5.92 31.33
CA PRO A 16 27.55 -4.80 30.42
C PRO A 16 26.13 -4.43 29.98
N ALA A 17 25.84 -3.14 30.03
CA ALA A 17 24.68 -2.56 29.37
C ALA A 17 24.74 -2.98 27.90
N VAL A 18 23.93 -3.95 27.51
CA VAL A 18 23.63 -4.21 26.10
C VAL A 18 22.84 -2.99 25.66
N GLY A 19 23.54 -2.03 25.06
CA GLY A 19 22.91 -0.92 24.37
C GLY A 19 21.94 -1.51 23.36
N CYS A 20 20.64 -1.27 23.57
CA CYS A 20 19.65 -1.43 22.51
C CYS A 20 20.03 -0.50 21.37
N SER A 21 20.80 -1.03 20.41
CA SER A 21 20.99 -0.41 19.11
C SER A 21 19.62 -0.34 18.45
N ALA A 22 19.15 0.89 18.24
CA ALA A 22 17.98 1.15 17.44
C ALA A 22 18.13 0.51 16.04
N ARG A 23 17.01 -0.01 15.51
CA ARG A 23 16.75 -0.37 14.11
C ARG A 23 17.27 -1.74 13.63
N GLU A 24 16.58 -2.81 14.03
CA GLU A 24 16.35 -3.88 13.05
C GLU A 24 15.44 -3.31 11.96
N ALA A 25 15.99 -3.12 10.76
CA ALA A 25 15.21 -2.67 9.60
C ALA A 25 14.07 -3.68 9.35
N CYS A 26 12.87 -3.17 9.04
CA CYS A 26 11.73 -4.03 8.71
C CYS A 26 12.15 -5.07 7.64
N PRO A 27 12.03 -6.38 7.91
CA PRO A 27 12.58 -7.43 7.05
C PRO A 27 11.81 -7.58 5.72
N PHE A 28 10.70 -6.86 5.56
CA PHE A 28 9.82 -6.95 4.41
C PHE A 28 10.14 -5.85 3.39
N ASP A 29 10.11 -6.21 2.10
CA ASP A 29 10.15 -5.22 1.03
C ASP A 29 8.84 -4.39 0.94
N ASP A 30 8.85 -3.32 0.14
CA ASP A 30 7.70 -2.41 0.05
C ASP A 30 6.45 -3.11 -0.50
N SER A 31 6.61 -3.98 -1.50
CA SER A 31 5.52 -4.74 -2.11
C SER A 31 4.95 -5.78 -1.14
N THR A 32 5.81 -6.42 -0.35
CA THR A 32 5.40 -7.35 0.71
C THR A 32 4.58 -6.64 1.77
N LEU A 33 4.99 -5.45 2.22
CA LEU A 33 4.21 -4.65 3.16
C LEU A 33 2.86 -4.25 2.58
N VAL A 34 2.82 -3.72 1.36
CA VAL A 34 1.55 -3.37 0.68
C VAL A 34 0.61 -4.57 0.60
N ARG A 35 1.13 -5.73 0.20
CA ARG A 35 0.37 -6.99 0.12
C ARG A 35 -0.21 -7.40 1.47
N ILE A 36 0.59 -7.37 2.54
CA ILE A 36 0.11 -7.69 3.90
C ILE A 36 -1.04 -6.77 4.29
N TYR A 37 -0.89 -5.45 4.09
CA TYR A 37 -1.96 -4.49 4.39
C TYR A 37 -3.22 -4.73 3.55
N ALA A 38 -3.08 -4.95 2.24
CA ALA A 38 -4.20 -5.23 1.34
C ALA A 38 -4.98 -6.49 1.77
N LEU A 39 -4.28 -7.60 1.96
CA LEU A 39 -4.90 -8.86 2.36
C LEU A 39 -5.54 -8.78 3.76
N HIS A 40 -4.93 -8.02 4.67
CA HIS A 40 -5.51 -7.77 5.99
C HIS A 40 -6.80 -6.93 5.92
N GLU A 41 -6.87 -5.91 5.06
CA GLU A 41 -8.12 -5.16 4.85
C GLU A 41 -9.21 -6.02 4.21
N LEU A 42 -8.86 -6.87 3.24
CA LEU A 42 -9.79 -7.83 2.64
C LEU A 42 -10.32 -8.84 3.66
N TYR A 43 -9.45 -9.34 4.54
CA TYR A 43 -9.85 -10.22 5.64
C TYR A 43 -10.79 -9.53 6.63
N LYS A 44 -10.50 -8.27 7.01
CA LYS A 44 -11.39 -7.49 7.88
C LYS A 44 -12.75 -7.22 7.24
N LEU A 45 -12.81 -7.06 5.91
CA LEU A 45 -14.06 -6.94 5.18
C LEU A 45 -14.88 -8.23 5.30
N HIS A 46 -14.26 -9.39 5.13
CA HIS A 46 -14.92 -10.69 5.31
C HIS A 46 -15.51 -10.86 6.72
N GLN A 47 -14.73 -10.52 7.76
CA GLN A 47 -15.16 -10.61 9.16
C GLN A 47 -16.35 -9.70 9.51
N ARG A 48 -16.54 -8.60 8.79
CA ARG A 48 -17.66 -7.66 8.99
C ARG A 48 -18.95 -8.10 8.29
N GLY A 49 -18.89 -9.19 7.52
CA GLY A 49 -20.00 -9.67 6.68
C GLY A 49 -19.83 -9.23 5.24
N LEU A 50 -19.84 -10.21 4.33
CA LEU A 50 -19.72 -9.98 2.90
C LEU A 50 -20.98 -9.32 2.33
N THR A 51 -20.78 -8.26 1.55
CA THR A 51 -21.79 -7.74 0.63
C THR A 51 -21.15 -7.50 -0.74
N ARG A 52 -21.94 -7.59 -1.82
CA ARG A 52 -21.44 -7.30 -3.17
C ARG A 52 -20.89 -5.88 -3.26
N GLY A 53 -21.60 -4.91 -2.67
CA GLY A 53 -21.17 -3.52 -2.61
C GLY A 53 -19.84 -3.34 -1.90
N ALA A 54 -19.62 -4.01 -0.76
CA ALA A 54 -18.35 -3.92 -0.04
C ALA A 54 -17.17 -4.47 -0.86
N LEU A 55 -17.36 -5.60 -1.57
CA LEU A 55 -16.32 -6.18 -2.42
C LEU A 55 -15.99 -5.28 -3.62
N ILE A 56 -17.01 -4.70 -4.25
CA ILE A 56 -16.83 -3.73 -5.33
C ILE A 56 -16.09 -2.49 -4.81
N ASP A 57 -16.51 -1.92 -3.68
CA ASP A 57 -15.84 -0.78 -3.06
C ASP A 57 -14.37 -1.07 -2.76
N TYR A 58 -14.08 -2.21 -2.12
CA TYR A 58 -12.71 -2.64 -1.85
C TYR A 58 -11.89 -2.73 -3.14
N HIS A 59 -12.41 -3.39 -4.18
CA HIS A 59 -11.74 -3.48 -5.47
C HIS A 59 -11.49 -2.09 -6.09
N THR A 60 -12.48 -1.19 -6.01
CA THR A 60 -12.38 0.18 -6.53
C THR A 60 -11.30 0.98 -5.80
N ARG A 61 -11.23 0.92 -4.46
CA ARG A 61 -10.25 1.64 -3.64
C ARG A 61 -8.82 1.11 -3.78
N TYR A 62 -8.67 -0.15 -4.20
CA TYR A 62 -7.37 -0.80 -4.41
C TYR A 62 -6.87 -0.78 -5.86
N LYS A 63 -7.67 -0.28 -6.82
CA LYS A 63 -7.34 -0.27 -8.26
C LYS A 63 -5.92 0.19 -8.56
N LEU A 64 -5.50 1.35 -8.05
CA LEU A 64 -4.17 1.89 -8.33
C LEU A 64 -3.02 1.04 -7.73
N ILE A 65 -3.24 0.38 -6.60
CA ILE A 65 -2.27 -0.58 -6.04
C ILE A 65 -2.19 -1.79 -6.95
N LEU A 66 -3.32 -2.39 -7.31
CA LEU A 66 -3.34 -3.58 -8.15
C LEU A 66 -2.67 -3.32 -9.52
N LEU A 67 -2.94 -2.17 -10.12
CA LEU A 67 -2.26 -1.73 -11.36
C LEU A 67 -0.74 -1.56 -11.18
N ALA A 68 -0.29 -1.10 -10.01
CA ALA A 68 1.14 -0.97 -9.71
C ALA A 68 1.83 -2.35 -9.64
N HIS A 69 1.15 -3.37 -9.13
CA HIS A 69 1.66 -4.75 -9.03
C HIS A 69 1.58 -5.49 -10.38
N SER A 70 0.42 -5.51 -11.06
CA SER A 70 0.28 -6.17 -12.36
C SER A 70 -0.90 -5.59 -13.15
N GLN A 71 -0.62 -4.89 -14.26
CA GLN A 71 -1.68 -4.40 -15.14
C GLN A 71 -2.39 -5.49 -15.94
N PRO A 72 -1.72 -6.50 -16.51
CA PRO A 72 -2.39 -7.59 -17.22
C PRO A 72 -3.39 -8.32 -16.32
N GLU A 73 -2.97 -8.74 -15.13
CA GLU A 73 -3.85 -9.45 -14.20
C GLU A 73 -4.97 -8.56 -13.66
N TYR A 74 -4.72 -7.26 -13.48
CA TYR A 74 -5.81 -6.34 -13.12
C TYR A 74 -6.88 -6.26 -14.22
N ARG A 75 -6.49 -6.28 -15.50
CA ARG A 75 -7.44 -6.29 -16.63
C ARG A 75 -8.27 -7.57 -16.65
N GLU A 76 -7.69 -8.71 -16.28
CA GLU A 76 -8.41 -9.98 -16.14
C GLU A 76 -9.34 -10.00 -14.93
N LEU A 77 -8.96 -9.33 -13.83
CA LEU A 77 -9.76 -9.24 -12.62
C LEU A 77 -11.02 -8.39 -12.80
N GLY A 78 -11.00 -7.41 -13.71
CA GLY A 78 -12.14 -6.52 -13.99
C GLY A 78 -13.42 -7.27 -14.40
N PRO A 79 -13.42 -8.06 -15.49
CA PRO A 79 -14.57 -8.87 -15.91
C PRO A 79 -15.04 -9.84 -14.81
N PHE A 80 -14.11 -10.45 -14.09
CA PHE A 80 -14.43 -11.34 -12.97
C PHE A 80 -15.21 -10.60 -11.86
N VAL A 81 -14.78 -9.39 -11.47
CA VAL A 81 -15.48 -8.58 -10.47
C VAL A 81 -16.83 -8.09 -10.99
N ALA A 82 -16.94 -7.72 -12.27
CA ALA A 82 -18.20 -7.30 -12.88
C ALA A 82 -19.26 -8.42 -12.83
N ALA A 83 -18.84 -9.68 -12.98
CA ALA A 83 -19.71 -10.85 -12.92
C ALA A 83 -20.20 -11.22 -11.49
N ILE A 84 -19.85 -10.47 -10.44
CA ILE A 84 -20.25 -10.76 -9.04
C ILE A 84 -21.77 -10.93 -8.83
N HIS A 85 -22.58 -10.28 -9.66
CA HIS A 85 -24.04 -10.36 -9.60
C HIS A 85 -24.58 -11.72 -10.08
N GLU A 86 -23.80 -12.45 -10.89
CA GLU A 86 -24.14 -13.76 -11.43
C GLU A 86 -23.89 -14.90 -10.41
N TRP A 87 -23.11 -14.63 -9.36
CA TRP A 87 -22.77 -15.62 -8.34
C TRP A 87 -23.87 -15.78 -7.30
N GLN A 88 -24.36 -17.01 -7.14
CA GLN A 88 -25.35 -17.38 -6.12
C GLN A 88 -24.75 -17.32 -4.70
N SER A 89 -23.55 -17.87 -4.52
CA SER A 89 -22.83 -17.85 -3.25
C SER A 89 -21.77 -16.74 -3.24
N LEU A 90 -21.98 -15.74 -2.39
CA LEU A 90 -21.02 -14.64 -2.22
C LEU A 90 -19.72 -15.11 -1.54
N GLU A 91 -19.80 -16.15 -0.70
CA GLU A 91 -18.64 -16.78 -0.08
C GLU A 91 -17.76 -17.47 -1.14
N ALA A 92 -18.38 -18.19 -2.08
CA ALA A 92 -17.65 -18.82 -3.19
C ALA A 92 -16.97 -17.77 -4.08
N PHE A 93 -17.68 -16.68 -4.40
CA PHE A 93 -17.10 -15.56 -5.14
C PHE A 93 -15.91 -14.94 -4.38
N PHE A 94 -16.06 -14.72 -3.07
CA PHE A 94 -15.00 -14.14 -2.24
C PHE A 94 -13.74 -15.00 -2.23
N ASN A 95 -13.88 -16.32 -2.11
CA ASN A 95 -12.73 -17.23 -2.12
C ASN A 95 -11.95 -17.16 -3.43
N GLU A 96 -12.64 -17.15 -4.57
CA GLU A 96 -12.03 -16.98 -5.89
C GLU A 96 -11.42 -15.58 -6.08
N TYR A 97 -12.13 -14.53 -5.67
CA TYR A 97 -11.63 -13.16 -5.70
C TYR A 97 -10.34 -13.01 -4.89
N ARG A 98 -10.32 -13.55 -3.66
CA ARG A 98 -9.17 -13.54 -2.76
C ARG A 98 -7.98 -14.27 -3.38
N LEU A 99 -8.20 -15.42 -4.00
CA LEU A 99 -7.14 -16.18 -4.67
C LEU A 99 -6.50 -15.38 -5.80
N ARG A 100 -7.32 -14.85 -6.72
CA ARG A 100 -6.85 -14.04 -7.86
C ARG A 100 -6.16 -12.75 -7.41
N LEU A 101 -6.72 -12.06 -6.43
CA LEU A 101 -6.12 -10.85 -5.86
C LEU A 101 -4.80 -11.14 -5.16
N THR A 102 -4.72 -12.25 -4.43
CA THR A 102 -3.48 -12.69 -3.78
C THR A 102 -2.42 -12.97 -4.84
N HIS A 103 -2.75 -13.78 -5.86
CA HIS A 103 -1.85 -14.05 -6.98
C HIS A 103 -1.30 -12.76 -7.61
N LEU A 104 -2.19 -11.82 -7.92
CA LEU A 104 -1.83 -10.51 -8.46
C LEU A 104 -0.84 -9.76 -7.55
N LEU A 105 -1.13 -9.67 -6.25
CA LEU A 105 -0.29 -8.95 -5.29
C LEU A 105 1.05 -9.63 -4.98
N PHE A 106 1.23 -10.91 -5.35
CA PHE A 106 2.54 -11.57 -5.26
C PHE A 106 3.51 -11.10 -6.34
N ASN A 107 3.04 -10.44 -7.40
CA ASN A 107 3.92 -9.68 -8.29
C ASN A 107 4.46 -8.46 -7.54
N ASN A 108 5.73 -8.14 -7.70
CA ASN A 108 6.29 -6.90 -7.14
C ASN A 108 5.78 -5.68 -7.92
N ALA A 109 5.50 -4.60 -7.21
CA ALA A 109 5.21 -3.34 -7.86
C ALA A 109 6.46 -2.84 -8.59
N THR A 110 6.33 -2.57 -9.88
CA THR A 110 7.46 -2.19 -10.73
C THR A 110 7.47 -0.70 -10.99
N ARG A 111 8.66 -0.11 -11.16
CA ARG A 111 8.80 1.31 -11.54
C ARG A 111 8.00 1.66 -12.78
N ARG A 112 7.99 0.77 -13.78
CA ARG A 112 7.18 0.90 -15.00
C ARG A 112 5.69 1.01 -14.66
N ASN A 113 5.17 0.13 -13.82
CA ASN A 113 3.76 0.16 -13.45
C ASN A 113 3.40 1.37 -12.57
N HIS A 114 4.26 1.74 -11.62
CA HIS A 114 4.10 3.00 -10.88
C HIS A 114 4.04 4.19 -11.82
N THR A 115 4.94 4.27 -12.79
CA THR A 115 4.93 5.34 -13.80
C THR A 115 3.59 5.38 -14.55
N ASN A 116 3.07 4.23 -14.98
CA ASN A 116 1.77 4.16 -15.66
C ASN A 116 0.61 4.59 -14.75
N VAL A 117 0.65 4.22 -13.47
CA VAL A 117 -0.32 4.66 -12.47
C VAL A 117 -0.25 6.19 -12.28
N LEU A 118 0.94 6.75 -12.13
CA LEU A 118 1.14 8.19 -11.95
C LEU A 118 0.68 8.99 -13.18
N MET A 119 0.97 8.51 -14.39
CA MET A 119 0.47 9.12 -15.63
C MET A 119 -1.06 9.01 -15.76
N HIS A 120 -1.65 7.87 -15.37
CA HIS A 120 -3.10 7.73 -15.33
C HIS A 120 -3.73 8.75 -14.37
N VAL A 121 -3.15 8.91 -13.19
CA VAL A 121 -3.59 9.90 -12.19
C VAL A 121 -3.41 11.32 -12.68
N GLN A 122 -2.30 11.63 -13.35
CA GLN A 122 -2.07 12.95 -13.96
C GLN A 122 -3.22 13.36 -14.89
N GLY A 123 -3.84 12.41 -15.60
CA GLY A 123 -4.99 12.65 -16.46
C GLY A 123 -6.21 13.25 -15.73
N TYR A 124 -6.38 12.99 -14.43
CA TYR A 124 -7.48 13.56 -13.63
C TYR A 124 -7.35 15.08 -13.44
N PHE A 125 -6.14 15.62 -13.60
CA PHE A 125 -5.82 17.02 -13.39
C PHE A 125 -5.70 17.82 -14.70
N ARG A 126 -6.04 17.20 -15.84
CA ARG A 126 -5.84 17.78 -17.18
C ARG A 126 -6.49 19.16 -17.35
N ASN A 127 -7.67 19.35 -16.76
CA ASN A 127 -8.47 20.58 -16.92
C ASN A 127 -8.28 21.57 -15.77
N GLN A 128 -7.52 21.17 -14.74
CA GLN A 128 -7.34 21.93 -13.50
C GLN A 128 -5.98 22.61 -13.44
N LEU A 129 -4.95 21.92 -13.94
CA LEU A 129 -3.58 22.43 -13.94
C LEU A 129 -3.31 23.27 -15.18
N ASP A 130 -2.52 24.33 -15.03
CA ASP A 130 -2.01 25.11 -16.15
C ASP A 130 -0.90 24.36 -16.93
N LEU A 131 -0.37 24.98 -17.99
CA LEU A 131 0.68 24.34 -18.80
C LEU A 131 1.95 24.06 -18.00
N HIS A 132 2.37 24.99 -17.15
CA HIS A 132 3.59 24.89 -16.36
C HIS A 132 3.47 23.76 -15.33
N GLN A 133 2.38 23.73 -14.56
CA GLN A 133 2.08 22.69 -13.57
C GLN A 133 2.00 21.30 -14.21
N ARG A 134 1.37 21.18 -15.40
CA ARG A 134 1.34 19.89 -16.14
C ARG A 134 2.72 19.44 -16.58
N GLN A 135 3.58 20.36 -17.03
CA GLN A 135 4.95 20.06 -17.43
C GLN A 135 5.80 19.64 -16.23
N GLU A 136 5.67 20.34 -15.10
CA GLU A 136 6.33 19.99 -13.85
C GLU A 136 5.95 18.58 -13.39
N LEU A 137 4.65 18.27 -13.36
CA LEU A 137 4.16 16.94 -12.99
C LEU A 137 4.68 15.85 -13.95
N THR A 138 4.72 16.14 -15.24
CA THR A 138 5.30 15.22 -16.24
C THR A 138 6.78 14.98 -15.98
N SER A 139 7.53 16.05 -15.72
CA SER A 139 8.97 16.01 -15.49
C SER A 139 9.34 15.24 -14.22
N ILE A 140 8.58 15.41 -13.13
CA ILE A 140 8.85 14.66 -11.89
C ILE A 140 8.52 13.17 -12.03
N ILE A 141 7.45 12.82 -12.77
CA ILE A 141 7.11 11.42 -13.08
C ILE A 141 8.20 10.80 -13.96
N ASP A 142 8.68 11.51 -14.96
CA ASP A 142 9.76 11.06 -15.84
C ASP A 142 11.10 10.91 -15.08
N SER A 143 11.39 11.81 -14.15
CA SER A 143 12.57 11.73 -13.27
C SER A 143 12.49 10.51 -12.34
N TYR A 144 11.31 10.20 -11.80
CA TYR A 144 11.09 8.94 -11.09
C TYR A 144 11.29 7.71 -11.98
N ARG A 145 10.75 7.74 -13.22
CA ARG A 145 10.90 6.66 -14.19
C ARG A 145 12.36 6.38 -14.53
N ARG A 146 13.19 7.43 -14.62
CA ARG A 146 14.64 7.37 -14.88
C ARG A 146 15.49 7.18 -13.62
N GLU A 147 14.86 6.91 -12.47
CA GLU A 147 15.53 6.71 -11.17
C GLU A 147 16.28 7.93 -10.62
N ALA A 148 16.09 9.11 -11.21
CA ALA A 148 16.68 10.36 -10.73
C ALA A 148 15.97 10.90 -9.48
N GLN A 149 14.77 10.41 -9.17
CA GLN A 149 13.96 10.80 -8.01
C GLN A 149 13.28 9.56 -7.38
N PRO A 150 13.06 9.55 -6.05
CA PRO A 150 12.30 8.49 -5.40
C PRO A 150 10.82 8.57 -5.76
N LEU A 151 10.07 7.46 -5.57
CA LEU A 151 8.61 7.42 -5.79
C LEU A 151 7.87 8.47 -4.96
N LEU A 152 8.40 8.81 -3.79
CA LEU A 152 7.78 9.78 -2.89
C LEU A 152 7.66 11.18 -3.50
N ALA A 153 8.58 11.57 -4.40
CA ALA A 153 8.56 12.88 -5.04
C ALA A 153 7.30 13.14 -5.89
N PRO A 154 6.97 12.32 -6.91
CA PRO A 154 5.71 12.48 -7.65
C PRO A 154 4.47 12.24 -6.78
N LEU A 155 4.53 11.37 -5.76
CA LEU A 155 3.40 11.17 -4.83
C LEU A 155 3.08 12.45 -4.04
N LYS A 156 4.08 13.16 -3.54
CA LYS A 156 3.88 14.41 -2.81
C LYS A 156 3.25 15.49 -3.69
N LEU A 157 3.75 15.67 -4.90
CA LEU A 157 3.19 16.65 -5.84
C LEU A 157 1.74 16.31 -6.24
N ILE A 158 1.45 15.04 -6.49
CA ILE A 158 0.07 14.61 -6.76
C ILE A 158 -0.83 14.86 -5.55
N LYS A 159 -0.38 14.55 -4.33
CA LYS A 159 -1.17 14.80 -3.11
C LYS A 159 -1.46 16.28 -2.90
N HIS A 160 -0.51 17.15 -3.25
CA HIS A 160 -0.75 18.60 -3.26
C HIS A 160 -1.89 18.97 -4.21
N TYR A 161 -1.87 18.51 -5.46
CA TYR A 161 -2.96 18.75 -6.42
C TYR A 161 -4.29 18.08 -6.03
N MET A 162 -4.27 16.93 -5.36
CA MET A 162 -5.49 16.33 -4.78
C MET A 162 -6.12 17.21 -3.70
N ALA A 163 -5.32 17.97 -2.95
CA ALA A 163 -5.81 18.89 -1.92
C ALA A 163 -6.42 20.16 -2.54
N GLU A 164 -5.81 20.69 -3.60
CA GLU A 164 -6.31 21.86 -4.34
C GLU A 164 -7.54 21.53 -5.21
N HIS A 165 -7.58 20.32 -5.75
CA HIS A 165 -8.65 19.84 -6.62
C HIS A 165 -9.22 18.51 -6.12
N PRO A 166 -10.05 18.54 -5.06
CA PRO A 166 -10.61 17.34 -4.47
C PRO A 166 -11.38 16.50 -5.49
N ASN A 167 -11.07 15.21 -5.54
CA ASN A 167 -11.75 14.24 -6.39
C ASN A 167 -12.08 13.00 -5.55
N THR A 168 -13.36 12.70 -5.37
CA THR A 168 -13.84 11.63 -4.48
C THR A 168 -13.26 10.26 -4.84
N TRP A 169 -13.09 9.97 -6.14
CA TRP A 169 -12.51 8.72 -6.59
C TRP A 169 -11.02 8.62 -6.24
N LEU A 170 -10.23 9.67 -6.51
CA LEU A 170 -8.79 9.70 -6.16
C LEU A 170 -8.58 9.66 -4.65
N SER A 171 -9.37 10.41 -3.88
CA SER A 171 -9.29 10.44 -2.41
C SER A 171 -9.61 9.08 -1.80
N GLY A 172 -10.40 8.24 -2.47
CA GLY A 172 -10.68 6.86 -2.04
C GLY A 172 -9.57 5.85 -2.36
N GLN A 173 -8.55 6.21 -3.16
CA GLN A 173 -7.50 5.27 -3.57
C GLN A 173 -6.49 5.06 -2.44
N ARG A 174 -6.38 3.81 -1.97
CA ARG A 174 -5.41 3.41 -0.92
C ARG A 174 -3.96 3.61 -1.33
N TYR A 175 -3.69 3.76 -2.63
CA TYR A 175 -2.37 4.04 -3.19
C TYR A 175 -1.70 5.28 -2.58
N PHE A 176 -2.45 6.37 -2.34
CA PHE A 176 -1.91 7.62 -1.80
C PHE A 176 -1.75 7.64 -0.28
N GLU A 177 -2.16 6.56 0.37
CA GLU A 177 -2.01 6.35 1.81
C GLU A 177 -0.94 5.30 2.10
N LEU A 178 -1.01 4.13 1.45
CA LEU A 178 -0.10 3.02 1.74
C LEU A 178 1.33 3.27 1.26
N TRP A 179 1.54 3.77 0.03
CA TRP A 179 2.90 3.94 -0.49
C TRP A 179 3.70 4.98 0.28
N PRO A 180 3.20 6.20 0.56
CA PRO A 180 3.94 7.14 1.40
C PRO A 180 4.27 6.57 2.78
N ALA A 181 3.29 5.97 3.46
CA ALA A 181 3.49 5.40 4.79
C ALA A 181 4.57 4.31 4.80
N ILE A 182 4.59 3.42 3.80
CA ILE A 182 5.58 2.36 3.70
C ILE A 182 6.98 2.90 3.36
N LEU A 183 7.07 3.90 2.47
CA LEU A 183 8.35 4.52 2.12
C LEU A 183 8.96 5.30 3.31
N ASP A 184 8.13 6.00 4.08
CA ASP A 184 8.52 6.74 5.28
C ASP A 184 9.08 5.78 6.36
N LEU A 185 8.43 4.62 6.57
CA LEU A 185 8.88 3.59 7.52
C LEU A 185 10.30 3.08 7.23
N ARG A 186 10.75 3.17 5.98
CA ARG A 186 12.07 2.68 5.54
C ARG A 186 13.12 3.77 5.42
N GLY A 187 12.77 5.03 5.69
CA GLY A 187 13.68 6.16 5.51
C GLY A 187 14.11 6.39 4.06
N LYS A 188 13.28 5.98 3.08
CA LYS A 188 13.51 6.25 1.65
C LYS A 188 13.02 7.66 1.29
N ASN A 189 13.53 8.66 2.02
CA ASN A 189 13.22 10.09 1.87
C ASN A 189 14.24 10.79 0.99
#